data_AF-A0AA40A1X3-F1
#
_entry.id   AF-A0AA40A1X3-F1
#
_cell.length_a   1.000
_cell.length_b   1.000
_cell.length_c   1.000
_cell.angle_alpha   90.00
_cell.angle_beta   90.00
_cell.angle_gamma   90.00
#
_symmetry.space_group_name_H-M   'P 1'
#
loop_
_entity.id
_entity.type
_entity.pdbx_description
1 polymer ?
#
loop_
_entity_poly.entity_id
_entity_poly.type
_entity_poly.pdbx_seq_one_letter_code
_entity_poly.pdbx_strand_id
1 'polypeptide(L)'
;MLEEHPDGNGGLFFHKKKESTVQFHVQWLDRPEHQEKYPSFSGLEERGFVSQTLGDMDTWCVAPMTYGEKSEVEPKNHPKAAAFKATLIDGGLVFMMHHHHYANDVMGWAGELHQLAENCATIWKTPENPLLPTWNPACLDSSRVTAADVPEDQQVDRPVSPLKHTDHKVDQWLLFHLPKRKTAELKRLATPADGSFWVSSYDARTFVNLLTAARKRTWLLPAHVLRNRLASRPTQADFGFAKPYAFHFHFDTASAGLAVVLPARTGEGAPAGEDEGSELCIAFEKEIAKDLIEDLEWKKYFEFSGVDSEERESQNTFPKSFPPSLTGFIAASISSLGLFTCTRPHGMMYAPSFSIVNSCDRSLYSSVNAPYQGS
;
A
#
# COMPACT_ATOMS: atom_id res chain seq x y z
N MET A 1 -16.41 -8.14 -11.85
CA MET A 1 -15.39 -9.10 -12.31
C MET A 1 -14.54 -8.40 -13.35
N LEU A 2 -13.23 -8.65 -13.40
CA LEU A 2 -12.39 -8.15 -14.49
C LEU A 2 -12.49 -9.11 -15.68
N GLU A 3 -12.83 -8.59 -16.86
CA GLU A 3 -13.01 -9.36 -18.10
C GLU A 3 -12.44 -8.57 -19.29
N GLU A 4 -12.24 -9.23 -20.42
CA GLU A 4 -11.88 -8.55 -21.67
C GLU A 4 -13.01 -7.65 -22.15
N HIS A 5 -12.63 -6.50 -22.71
CA HIS A 5 -13.58 -5.55 -23.23
C HIS A 5 -14.34 -6.15 -24.45
N PRO A 6 -15.66 -5.96 -24.56
CA PRO A 6 -16.48 -6.63 -25.57
C PRO A 6 -16.12 -6.33 -27.04
N ASP A 7 -15.35 -5.28 -27.30
CA ASP A 7 -14.90 -4.92 -28.64
C ASP A 7 -13.77 -5.82 -29.18
N GLY A 8 -13.20 -6.69 -28.35
CA GLY A 8 -12.12 -7.61 -28.75
C GLY A 8 -10.77 -6.94 -28.97
N ASN A 9 -10.60 -5.65 -28.64
CA ASN A 9 -9.35 -4.91 -28.86
C ASN A 9 -8.27 -5.20 -27.79
N GLY A 10 -8.48 -6.23 -26.97
CA GLY A 10 -7.61 -6.60 -25.85
C GLY A 10 -7.64 -5.63 -24.67
N GLY A 11 -8.61 -4.72 -24.63
CA GLY A 11 -8.88 -3.89 -23.45
C GLY A 11 -9.42 -4.73 -22.30
N LEU A 12 -9.29 -4.24 -21.06
CA LEU A 12 -9.89 -4.88 -19.88
C LEU A 12 -10.93 -3.96 -19.26
N PHE A 13 -12.02 -4.53 -18.75
CA PHE A 13 -13.09 -3.78 -18.11
C PHE A 13 -13.64 -4.52 -16.88
N PHE A 14 -14.12 -3.76 -15.89
CA PHE A 14 -14.84 -4.33 -14.76
C PHE A 14 -16.33 -4.45 -15.07
N HIS A 15 -16.79 -5.66 -15.32
CA HIS A 15 -18.20 -5.95 -15.56
C HIS A 15 -18.94 -6.13 -14.22
N LYS A 16 -20.01 -5.35 -14.04
CA LYS A 16 -21.01 -5.56 -12.99
C LYS A 16 -22.18 -6.36 -13.57
N LYS A 17 -22.32 -7.59 -13.11
CA LYS A 17 -23.45 -8.48 -13.42
C LYS A 17 -24.49 -8.40 -12.30
N LYS A 18 -25.69 -8.92 -12.51
CA LYS A 18 -26.78 -8.91 -11.51
C LYS A 18 -26.36 -9.62 -10.22
N GLU A 19 -25.56 -10.66 -10.36
CA GLU A 19 -24.98 -11.51 -9.33
C GLU A 19 -23.63 -11.00 -8.79
N SER A 20 -23.11 -9.88 -9.32
CA SER A 20 -21.88 -9.30 -8.79
C SER A 20 -22.09 -8.78 -7.37
N THR A 21 -21.33 -9.34 -6.43
CA THR A 21 -21.35 -8.95 -5.02
C THR A 21 -19.99 -8.41 -4.61
N VAL A 22 -20.02 -7.47 -3.67
CA VAL A 22 -18.83 -7.05 -2.92
C VAL A 22 -18.86 -7.81 -1.60
N GLN A 23 -17.73 -8.39 -1.22
CA GLN A 23 -17.66 -9.14 0.02
C GLN A 23 -17.38 -8.20 1.19
N PHE A 24 -18.15 -8.34 2.25
CA PHE A 24 -17.93 -7.68 3.53
C PHE A 24 -17.93 -8.74 4.63
N HIS A 25 -16.80 -8.88 5.32
CA HIS A 25 -16.61 -9.86 6.39
C HIS A 25 -16.52 -9.16 7.73
N VAL A 26 -17.11 -9.75 8.77
CA VAL A 26 -16.95 -9.29 10.15
C VAL A 26 -16.36 -10.42 10.99
N GLN A 27 -15.34 -10.10 11.77
CA GLN A 27 -14.60 -11.06 12.59
C GLN A 27 -14.44 -10.51 14.01
N TRP A 28 -14.65 -11.34 15.02
CA TRP A 28 -14.53 -10.97 16.44
C TRP A 28 -13.34 -11.71 17.06
N LEU A 29 -12.25 -10.97 17.33
CA LEU A 29 -11.02 -11.46 17.96
C LEU A 29 -10.80 -10.83 19.35
N ASP A 30 -11.84 -10.23 19.92
CA ASP A 30 -11.84 -9.48 21.19
C ASP A 30 -12.32 -10.31 22.41
N ARG A 31 -12.61 -11.60 22.20
CA ARG A 31 -13.09 -12.50 23.26
C ARG A 31 -11.97 -12.88 24.24
N PRO A 32 -12.29 -13.26 25.49
CA PRO A 32 -11.29 -13.70 26.47
C PRO A 32 -10.38 -14.82 25.96
N GLU A 33 -10.92 -15.78 25.19
CA GLU A 33 -10.14 -16.89 24.59
C GLU A 33 -9.11 -16.45 23.53
N HIS A 34 -9.13 -15.17 23.15
CA HIS A 34 -8.35 -14.60 22.05
C HIS A 34 -7.27 -13.61 22.52
N GLN A 35 -7.29 -13.22 23.80
CA GLN A 35 -6.43 -12.17 24.36
C GLN A 35 -4.93 -12.45 24.24
N GLU A 36 -4.51 -13.71 24.30
CA GLU A 36 -3.10 -14.09 24.13
C GLU A 36 -2.73 -14.43 22.68
N LYS A 37 -3.73 -14.66 21.83
CA LYS A 37 -3.52 -15.16 20.45
C LYS A 37 -3.40 -14.03 19.44
N TYR A 38 -4.18 -12.97 19.59
CA TYR A 38 -4.24 -11.86 18.65
C TYR A 38 -3.89 -10.55 19.35
N PRO A 39 -3.30 -9.58 18.62
CA PRO A 39 -2.89 -8.32 19.22
C PRO A 39 -4.10 -7.48 19.66
N SER A 40 -3.99 -6.86 20.83
CA SER A 40 -4.87 -5.77 21.26
C SER A 40 -4.47 -4.45 20.61
N PHE A 41 -5.34 -3.44 20.66
CA PHE A 41 -5.03 -2.09 20.19
C PHE A 41 -3.78 -1.52 20.88
N SER A 42 -3.71 -1.63 22.21
CA SER A 42 -2.53 -1.17 22.97
C SER A 42 -1.26 -1.92 22.58
N GLY A 43 -1.36 -3.23 22.32
CA GLY A 43 -0.22 -4.04 21.87
C GLY A 43 0.23 -3.75 20.43
N LEU A 44 -0.65 -3.21 19.59
CA LEU A 44 -0.29 -2.65 18.28
C LEU A 44 0.38 -1.28 18.45
N GLU A 45 -0.16 -0.43 19.32
CA GLU A 45 0.36 0.91 19.60
C GLU A 45 1.77 0.88 20.19
N GLU A 46 2.02 0.04 21.19
CA GLU A 46 3.34 -0.15 21.82
C GLU A 46 4.41 -0.57 20.79
N ARG A 47 3.99 -1.23 19.71
CA ARG A 47 4.86 -1.68 18.62
C ARG A 47 4.81 -0.79 17.39
N GLY A 48 4.24 0.41 17.53
CA GLY A 48 4.19 1.42 16.46
C GLY A 48 3.39 0.98 15.23
N PHE A 49 2.41 0.09 15.40
CA PHE A 49 1.52 -0.41 14.35
C PHE A 49 2.20 -1.12 13.16
N VAL A 50 3.44 -1.61 13.34
CA VAL A 50 4.13 -2.39 12.29
C VAL A 50 3.30 -3.63 11.92
N SER A 51 3.11 -3.88 10.63
CA SER A 51 2.14 -4.87 10.14
C SER A 51 2.49 -6.31 10.55
N GLN A 52 3.77 -6.59 10.81
CA GLN A 52 4.28 -7.87 11.32
C GLN A 52 3.58 -8.29 12.63
N THR A 53 3.13 -7.33 13.44
CA THR A 53 2.44 -7.61 14.72
C THR A 53 1.07 -8.26 14.56
N LEU A 54 0.47 -8.13 13.38
CA LEU A 54 -0.77 -8.82 13.04
C LEU A 54 -0.54 -10.33 12.86
N GLY A 55 0.69 -10.76 12.59
CA GLY A 55 1.03 -12.17 12.44
C GLY A 55 0.57 -12.73 11.09
N ASP A 56 -0.24 -13.78 11.11
CA ASP A 56 -0.64 -14.46 9.88
C ASP A 56 -1.66 -13.67 9.07
N MET A 57 -1.27 -13.31 7.84
CA MET A 57 -2.07 -12.52 6.90
C MET A 57 -3.46 -13.13 6.62
N ASP A 58 -3.57 -14.47 6.61
CA ASP A 58 -4.83 -15.16 6.34
C ASP A 58 -5.88 -14.90 7.45
N THR A 59 -5.42 -14.51 8.64
CA THR A 59 -6.30 -14.09 9.73
C THR A 59 -7.02 -12.79 9.41
N TRP A 60 -6.38 -11.87 8.67
CA TRP A 60 -6.84 -10.49 8.52
C TRP A 60 -7.37 -10.17 7.13
N CYS A 61 -6.76 -10.74 6.09
CA CYS A 61 -7.14 -10.50 4.72
C CYS A 61 -8.35 -11.35 4.28
N VAL A 62 -9.00 -10.94 3.18
CA VAL A 62 -10.06 -11.71 2.53
C VAL A 62 -9.47 -12.56 1.41
N ALA A 63 -9.49 -13.88 1.53
CA ALA A 63 -8.98 -14.75 0.47
C ALA A 63 -9.80 -14.64 -0.84
N PRO A 64 -9.17 -14.70 -2.03
CA PRO A 64 -7.72 -14.79 -2.29
C PRO A 64 -7.04 -13.41 -2.45
N MET A 65 -7.64 -12.33 -1.94
CA MET A 65 -7.17 -10.96 -2.14
C MET A 65 -5.94 -10.62 -1.29
N THR A 66 -4.78 -11.09 -1.76
CA THR A 66 -3.48 -10.88 -1.13
C THR A 66 -2.53 -10.14 -2.09
N TYR A 67 -1.63 -9.33 -1.55
CA TYR A 67 -0.72 -8.55 -2.39
C TYR A 67 0.22 -9.45 -3.22
N GLY A 68 0.67 -8.93 -4.36
CA GLY A 68 1.71 -9.55 -5.18
C GLY A 68 1.22 -10.12 -6.52
N GLU A 69 2.18 -10.57 -7.32
CA GLU A 69 1.98 -11.12 -8.67
C GLU A 69 1.61 -12.61 -8.62
N LYS A 70 0.50 -12.91 -7.94
CA LYS A 70 0.00 -14.28 -7.82
C LYS A 70 -0.92 -14.62 -8.99
N SER A 71 -1.13 -15.91 -9.26
CA SER A 71 -1.98 -16.29 -10.38
C SER A 71 -3.44 -15.86 -10.17
N GLU A 72 -3.93 -15.77 -8.93
CA GLU A 72 -5.33 -15.44 -8.66
C GLU A 72 -5.72 -13.98 -9.01
N VAL A 73 -4.74 -13.10 -9.25
CA VAL A 73 -4.98 -11.71 -9.71
C VAL A 73 -5.01 -11.57 -11.22
N GLU A 74 -4.69 -12.62 -11.97
CA GLU A 74 -4.66 -12.51 -13.42
C GLU A 74 -6.07 -12.31 -13.99
N PRO A 75 -6.27 -11.40 -14.98
CA PRO A 75 -7.58 -11.15 -15.58
C PRO A 75 -8.30 -12.41 -16.07
N LYS A 76 -7.56 -13.40 -16.59
CA LYS A 76 -8.09 -14.70 -17.04
C LYS A 76 -8.77 -15.52 -15.93
N ASN A 77 -8.42 -15.23 -14.67
CA ASN A 77 -8.97 -15.86 -13.48
C ASN A 77 -10.12 -15.03 -12.86
N HIS A 78 -10.55 -13.97 -13.56
CA HIS A 78 -11.67 -13.11 -13.20
C HIS A 78 -11.64 -12.62 -11.74
N PRO A 79 -10.57 -11.91 -11.34
CA PRO A 79 -10.39 -11.49 -9.95
C PRO A 79 -11.54 -10.59 -9.48
N LYS A 80 -11.75 -10.61 -8.16
CA LYS A 80 -12.66 -9.69 -7.50
C LYS A 80 -12.10 -8.27 -7.57
N ALA A 81 -12.97 -7.29 -7.80
CA ALA A 81 -12.56 -5.90 -7.85
C ALA A 81 -12.25 -5.34 -6.46
N ALA A 82 -13.05 -5.71 -5.46
CA ALA A 82 -12.89 -5.27 -4.08
C ALA A 82 -13.47 -6.26 -3.06
N ALA A 83 -12.93 -6.23 -1.85
CA ALA A 83 -13.49 -6.88 -0.67
C ALA A 83 -13.08 -6.11 0.60
N PHE A 84 -13.86 -6.29 1.66
CA PHE A 84 -13.70 -5.57 2.91
C PHE A 84 -13.80 -6.52 4.09
N LYS A 85 -13.05 -6.24 5.15
CA LYS A 85 -13.13 -7.00 6.39
C LYS A 85 -12.94 -6.09 7.61
N ALA A 86 -13.87 -6.18 8.53
CA ALA A 86 -13.84 -5.52 9.83
C ALA A 86 -13.53 -6.55 10.91
N THR A 87 -12.34 -6.47 11.51
CA THR A 87 -11.88 -7.37 12.57
C THR A 87 -11.82 -6.63 13.88
N LEU A 88 -12.75 -6.95 14.79
CA LEU A 88 -12.78 -6.41 16.14
C LEU A 88 -11.69 -7.05 16.98
N ILE A 89 -10.90 -6.23 17.67
CA ILE A 89 -9.82 -6.65 18.56
C ILE A 89 -10.04 -6.02 19.94
N ASP A 90 -9.31 -6.49 20.95
CA ASP A 90 -9.41 -5.86 22.27
C ASP A 90 -8.97 -4.39 22.20
N GLY A 91 -9.89 -3.48 22.52
CA GLY A 91 -9.68 -2.03 22.50
C GLY A 91 -9.78 -1.35 21.12
N GLY A 92 -10.18 -2.06 20.05
CA GLY A 92 -10.23 -1.43 18.74
C GLY A 92 -10.79 -2.26 17.59
N LEU A 93 -10.54 -1.77 16.37
CA LEU A 93 -10.97 -2.38 15.10
C LEU A 93 -9.82 -2.30 14.10
N VAL A 94 -9.52 -3.41 13.43
CA VAL A 94 -8.71 -3.45 12.21
C VAL A 94 -9.65 -3.54 11.01
N PHE A 95 -9.64 -2.54 10.14
CA PHE A 95 -10.42 -2.51 8.92
C PHE A 95 -9.52 -2.71 7.71
N MET A 96 -9.71 -3.82 7.01
CA MET A 96 -9.00 -4.19 5.79
C MET A 96 -9.84 -3.82 4.57
N MET A 97 -9.29 -2.95 3.72
CA MET A 97 -9.83 -2.68 2.38
C MET A 97 -8.95 -3.38 1.35
N HIS A 98 -9.55 -4.18 0.49
CA HIS A 98 -8.87 -4.84 -0.62
C HIS A 98 -9.42 -4.32 -1.93
N HIS A 99 -8.52 -3.96 -2.84
CA HIS A 99 -8.86 -3.50 -4.18
C HIS A 99 -7.95 -4.13 -5.21
N HIS A 100 -8.47 -4.44 -6.38
CA HIS A 100 -7.64 -4.81 -7.51
C HIS A 100 -6.94 -3.56 -8.04
N HIS A 101 -5.62 -3.57 -8.27
CA HIS A 101 -4.90 -2.35 -8.67
C HIS A 101 -5.34 -1.78 -10.03
N TYR A 102 -6.00 -2.58 -10.87
CA TYR A 102 -6.59 -2.06 -12.12
C TYR A 102 -7.84 -1.22 -11.88
N ALA A 103 -8.49 -1.35 -10.71
CA ALA A 103 -9.67 -0.57 -10.38
C ALA A 103 -9.29 0.83 -9.89
N ASN A 104 -8.23 0.94 -9.11
CA ASN A 104 -7.75 2.21 -8.59
C ASN A 104 -6.25 2.20 -8.25
N ASP A 105 -5.66 3.39 -8.32
CA ASP A 105 -4.41 3.68 -7.63
C ASP A 105 -4.69 4.05 -6.16
N VAL A 106 -3.65 4.46 -5.44
CA VAL A 106 -3.80 4.87 -4.03
C VAL A 106 -4.72 6.09 -3.85
N MET A 107 -4.77 7.00 -4.81
CA MET A 107 -5.57 8.21 -4.70
C MET A 107 -7.05 7.89 -4.98
N GLY A 108 -7.33 7.01 -5.94
CA GLY A 108 -8.66 6.45 -6.15
C GLY A 108 -9.14 5.66 -4.92
N TRP A 109 -8.27 4.83 -4.33
CA TRP A 109 -8.57 4.15 -3.06
C TRP A 109 -8.87 5.14 -1.93
N ALA A 110 -8.07 6.20 -1.81
CA ALA A 110 -8.27 7.22 -0.77
C ALA A 110 -9.60 7.95 -0.94
N GLY A 111 -9.96 8.31 -2.18
CA GLY A 111 -11.26 8.91 -2.47
C GLY A 111 -12.42 8.00 -2.05
N GLU A 112 -12.31 6.69 -2.31
CA GLU A 112 -13.28 5.70 -1.85
C GLU A 112 -13.34 5.58 -0.33
N LEU A 113 -12.19 5.57 0.35
CA LEU A 113 -12.13 5.55 1.82
C LEU A 113 -12.87 6.75 2.43
N HIS A 114 -12.61 7.96 1.95
CA HIS A 114 -13.27 9.16 2.46
C HIS A 114 -14.76 9.15 2.17
N GLN A 115 -15.17 8.77 0.95
CA GLN A 115 -16.60 8.64 0.61
C GLN A 115 -17.30 7.59 1.48
N LEU A 116 -16.66 6.45 1.73
CA LEU A 116 -17.17 5.41 2.62
C LEU A 116 -17.31 5.94 4.05
N ALA A 117 -16.30 6.64 4.55
CA ALA A 117 -16.32 7.23 5.89
C ALA A 117 -17.45 8.26 6.03
N GLU A 118 -17.64 9.16 5.06
CA GLU A 118 -18.74 10.14 5.06
C GLU A 118 -20.13 9.48 5.02
N ASN A 119 -20.28 8.41 4.23
CA ASN A 119 -21.51 7.61 4.21
C ASN A 119 -21.78 6.98 5.58
N CYS A 120 -20.77 6.33 6.17
CA CYS A 120 -20.86 5.76 7.51
C CYS A 120 -21.18 6.82 8.55
N ALA A 121 -20.55 7.99 8.48
CA ALA A 121 -20.77 9.08 9.42
C ALA A 121 -22.20 9.63 9.35
N THR A 122 -22.75 9.72 8.14
CA THR A 122 -24.14 10.14 7.93
C THR A 122 -25.12 9.13 8.52
N ILE A 123 -24.89 7.83 8.26
CA ILE A 123 -25.71 6.76 8.84
C ILE A 123 -25.61 6.77 10.37
N TRP A 124 -24.41 6.96 10.91
CA TRP A 124 -24.18 6.99 12.35
C TRP A 124 -24.87 8.17 13.03
N LYS A 125 -24.84 9.36 12.42
CA LYS A 125 -25.38 10.60 13.01
C LYS A 125 -26.90 10.73 12.84
N THR A 126 -27.46 10.17 11.76
CA THR A 126 -28.88 10.29 11.40
C THR A 126 -29.43 8.93 10.94
N PRO A 127 -29.53 7.94 11.83
CA PRO A 127 -29.85 6.56 11.45
C PRO A 127 -31.27 6.39 10.89
N GLU A 128 -32.22 7.22 11.28
CA GLU A 128 -33.62 7.13 10.83
C GLU A 128 -33.83 7.70 9.41
N ASN A 129 -32.98 8.65 8.99
CA ASN A 129 -33.09 9.31 7.69
C ASN A 129 -31.73 9.87 7.21
N PRO A 130 -30.78 8.99 6.85
CA PRO A 130 -29.45 9.43 6.44
C PRO A 130 -29.49 10.10 5.06
N LEU A 131 -29.10 11.37 5.00
CA LEU A 131 -28.90 12.07 3.73
C LEU A 131 -27.48 11.81 3.22
N LEU A 132 -27.31 10.70 2.50
CA LEU A 132 -25.99 10.30 2.01
C LEU A 132 -25.38 11.40 1.13
N PRO A 133 -24.07 11.70 1.29
CA PRO A 133 -23.37 12.64 0.43
C PRO A 133 -23.50 12.22 -1.04
N THR A 134 -23.65 13.21 -1.91
CA THR A 134 -23.77 12.97 -3.35
C THR A 134 -22.44 12.50 -3.93
N TRP A 135 -22.46 11.40 -4.68
CA TRP A 135 -21.31 10.96 -5.46
C TRP A 135 -20.96 11.99 -6.53
N ASN A 136 -19.71 12.42 -6.60
CA ASN A 136 -19.22 13.28 -7.67
C ASN A 136 -18.87 12.45 -8.91
N PRO A 137 -19.61 12.56 -10.03
CA PRO A 137 -19.31 11.78 -11.24
C PRO A 137 -17.92 12.06 -11.82
N ALA A 138 -17.32 13.22 -11.51
CA ALA A 138 -15.95 13.53 -11.93
C ALA A 138 -14.90 12.58 -11.32
N CYS A 139 -15.23 11.83 -10.27
CA CYS A 139 -14.37 10.77 -9.72
C CYS A 139 -14.25 9.55 -10.65
N LEU A 140 -15.14 9.42 -11.65
CA LEU A 140 -15.07 8.37 -12.68
C LEU A 140 -14.46 8.86 -13.99
N ASP A 141 -14.13 10.16 -14.08
CA ASP A 141 -13.56 10.75 -15.28
C ASP A 141 -12.05 10.47 -15.35
N SER A 142 -11.71 9.32 -15.93
CA SER A 142 -10.33 8.92 -16.17
C SER A 142 -9.64 9.74 -17.26
N SER A 143 -10.36 10.53 -18.08
CA SER A 143 -9.76 11.31 -19.17
C SER A 143 -8.74 12.34 -18.67
N ARG A 144 -8.82 12.71 -17.39
CA ARG A 144 -7.89 13.65 -16.75
C ARG A 144 -6.54 13.03 -16.41
N VAL A 145 -6.46 11.70 -16.32
CA VAL A 145 -5.26 10.97 -15.86
C VAL A 145 -4.79 9.91 -16.84
N THR A 146 -5.61 9.56 -17.83
CA THR A 146 -5.26 8.64 -18.90
C THR A 146 -4.74 9.44 -20.09
N ALA A 147 -3.48 9.21 -20.46
CA ALA A 147 -2.96 9.70 -21.73
C ALA A 147 -3.68 9.00 -22.89
N ALA A 148 -3.78 9.67 -24.04
CA ALA A 148 -4.24 9.00 -25.26
C ALA A 148 -3.35 7.80 -25.55
N ASP A 149 -3.94 6.71 -26.06
CA ASP A 149 -3.17 5.55 -26.46
C ASP A 149 -2.11 5.94 -27.48
N VAL A 150 -0.92 5.38 -27.30
CA VAL A 150 0.18 5.54 -28.25
C VAL A 150 -0.21 4.84 -29.56
N PRO A 151 0.01 5.45 -30.74
CA PRO A 151 -0.25 4.82 -32.03
C PRO A 151 0.34 3.40 -32.11
N GLU A 152 -0.36 2.46 -32.75
CA GLU A 152 0.02 1.04 -32.78
C GLU A 152 1.44 0.82 -33.33
N ASP A 153 1.85 1.62 -34.33
CA ASP A 153 3.19 1.57 -34.93
C ASP A 153 4.31 2.11 -34.01
N GLN A 154 3.95 2.78 -32.91
CA GLN A 154 4.85 3.28 -31.88
C GLN A 154 4.80 2.45 -30.59
N GLN A 155 3.88 1.49 -30.49
CA GLN A 155 3.84 0.57 -29.37
C GLN A 155 5.02 -0.40 -29.50
N VAL A 156 5.78 -0.53 -28.42
CA VAL A 156 6.86 -1.52 -28.32
C VAL A 156 6.41 -2.63 -27.40
N ASP A 157 6.65 -3.88 -27.80
CA ASP A 157 6.42 -5.01 -26.93
C ASP A 157 7.24 -4.84 -25.65
N ARG A 158 6.55 -4.91 -24.51
CA ARG A 158 7.21 -4.82 -23.22
C ARG A 158 8.15 -6.02 -23.07
N PRO A 159 9.40 -5.82 -22.58
CA PRO A 159 10.24 -6.93 -22.18
C PRO A 159 9.49 -7.84 -21.20
N VAL A 160 9.72 -9.15 -21.31
CA VAL A 160 9.20 -10.12 -20.34
C VAL A 160 9.60 -9.66 -18.93
N SER A 161 8.67 -9.70 -17.99
CA SER A 161 8.98 -9.39 -16.59
C SER A 161 10.18 -10.23 -16.15
N PRO A 162 11.26 -9.60 -15.67
CA PRO A 162 12.46 -10.34 -15.31
C PRO A 162 12.14 -11.31 -14.18
N LEU A 163 12.61 -12.54 -14.31
CA LEU A 163 12.53 -13.51 -13.22
C LEU A 163 13.45 -13.05 -12.08
N LYS A 164 13.10 -13.42 -10.84
CA LYS A 164 14.03 -13.26 -9.70
C LYS A 164 15.34 -13.97 -10.03
N HIS A 165 16.46 -13.27 -9.80
CA HIS A 165 17.79 -13.85 -9.99
C HIS A 165 17.98 -15.05 -9.05
N THR A 166 18.73 -16.07 -9.47
CA THR A 166 18.97 -17.27 -8.63
C THR A 166 19.67 -16.95 -7.31
N ASP A 167 20.43 -15.85 -7.29
CA ASP A 167 21.15 -15.38 -6.11
C ASP A 167 20.35 -14.37 -5.28
N HIS A 168 19.09 -14.11 -5.65
CA HIS A 168 18.21 -13.23 -4.90
C HIS A 168 18.06 -13.74 -3.46
N LYS A 169 18.25 -12.83 -2.52
CA LYS A 169 18.14 -13.07 -1.09
C LYS A 169 16.74 -12.69 -0.62
N VAL A 170 16.35 -13.22 0.53
CA VAL A 170 15.07 -12.88 1.17
C VAL A 170 15.05 -11.37 1.47
N ASP A 171 14.04 -10.69 0.93
CA ASP A 171 13.77 -9.30 1.23
C ASP A 171 12.90 -9.14 2.48
N GLN A 172 13.00 -7.98 3.13
CA GLN A 172 12.10 -7.55 4.20
C GLN A 172 11.73 -6.09 4.02
N TRP A 173 10.56 -5.72 4.53
CA TRP A 173 10.12 -4.34 4.61
C TRP A 173 10.62 -3.70 5.89
N LEU A 174 11.44 -2.66 5.76
CA LEU A 174 11.94 -1.87 6.86
C LEU A 174 11.11 -0.59 6.98
N LEU A 175 10.64 -0.28 8.18
CA LEU A 175 9.89 0.93 8.47
C LEU A 175 10.79 1.96 9.16
N PHE A 176 10.78 3.18 8.62
CA PHE A 176 11.50 4.32 9.18
C PHE A 176 10.57 5.52 9.37
N HIS A 177 10.57 6.12 10.55
CA HIS A 177 9.95 7.41 10.80
C HIS A 177 10.87 8.56 10.34
N LEU A 178 10.30 9.56 9.66
CA LEU A 178 11.00 10.77 9.24
C LEU A 178 10.29 12.01 9.82
N PRO A 179 10.74 12.51 10.98
CA PRO A 179 10.17 13.70 11.63
C PRO A 179 10.09 14.93 10.73
N LYS A 180 9.15 15.85 11.02
CA LYS A 180 8.96 17.08 10.23
C LYS A 180 10.22 17.95 10.22
N ARG A 181 10.90 18.13 11.36
CA ARG A 181 12.14 18.91 11.45
C ARG A 181 13.26 18.35 10.56
N LYS A 182 13.41 17.02 10.52
CA LYS A 182 14.42 16.34 9.69
C LYS A 182 14.04 16.39 8.22
N THR A 183 12.74 16.31 7.89
CA THR A 183 12.23 16.59 6.54
C THR A 183 12.57 18.01 6.08
N ALA A 184 12.37 19.00 6.96
CA ALA A 184 12.68 20.40 6.65
C ALA A 184 14.18 20.61 6.43
N GLU A 185 15.04 19.96 7.23
CA GLU A 185 16.49 19.97 7.02
C GLU A 185 16.87 19.35 5.67
N LEU A 186 16.34 18.18 5.32
CA LEU A 186 16.58 17.54 4.03
C LEU A 186 16.17 18.44 2.86
N LYS A 187 14.97 19.04 2.94
CA LYS A 187 14.50 19.97 1.93
C LYS A 187 15.42 21.18 1.82
N ARG A 188 15.88 21.74 2.94
CA ARG A 188 16.83 22.87 2.95
C ARG A 188 18.16 22.50 2.27
N LEU A 189 18.68 21.30 2.52
CA LEU A 189 19.93 20.82 1.91
C LEU A 189 19.79 20.56 0.40
N ALA A 190 18.62 20.07 -0.02
CA ALA A 190 18.35 19.78 -1.43
C ALA A 190 17.98 21.04 -2.23
N THR A 191 17.53 22.11 -1.57
CA THR A 191 17.14 23.36 -2.23
C THR A 191 18.39 24.12 -2.72
N PRO A 192 18.49 24.48 -4.01
CA PRO A 192 19.59 25.26 -4.53
C PRO A 192 19.73 26.61 -3.83
N ALA A 193 20.96 27.01 -3.49
CA ALA A 193 21.22 28.28 -2.83
C ALA A 193 20.85 29.50 -3.69
N ASP A 194 20.87 29.34 -5.02
CA ASP A 194 20.51 30.38 -5.99
C ASP A 194 19.01 30.47 -6.27
N GLY A 195 18.21 29.54 -5.72
CA GLY A 195 16.77 29.48 -5.96
C GLY A 195 16.39 29.12 -7.41
N SER A 196 17.30 28.51 -8.17
CA SER A 196 17.08 28.17 -9.59
C SER A 196 15.88 27.26 -9.84
N PHE A 197 15.52 26.41 -8.88
CA PHE A 197 14.29 25.62 -8.90
C PHE A 197 13.78 25.32 -7.49
N TRP A 198 12.49 25.02 -7.40
CA TRP A 198 11.85 24.61 -6.16
C TRP A 198 11.95 23.09 -5.96
N VAL A 199 12.20 22.67 -4.72
CA VAL A 199 12.31 21.27 -4.32
C VAL A 199 11.19 20.95 -3.34
N SER A 200 10.39 19.93 -3.63
CA SER A 200 9.39 19.45 -2.69
C SER A 200 10.01 18.62 -1.58
N SER A 201 9.29 18.41 -0.48
CA SER A 201 9.72 17.46 0.56
C SER A 201 9.81 16.03 0.01
N TYR A 202 9.03 15.70 -1.02
CA TYR A 202 9.10 14.40 -1.69
C TYR A 202 10.41 14.25 -2.47
N ASP A 203 10.78 15.26 -3.27
CA ASP A 203 12.02 15.25 -4.07
C ASP A 203 13.26 15.09 -3.18
N ALA A 204 13.29 15.83 -2.06
CA ALA A 204 14.38 15.75 -1.08
C ALA A 204 14.54 14.34 -0.48
N ARG A 205 13.44 13.61 -0.27
CA ARG A 205 13.46 12.24 0.27
C ARG A 205 13.87 11.23 -0.79
N THR A 206 13.31 11.34 -2.00
CA THR A 206 13.67 10.50 -3.14
C THR A 206 15.18 10.55 -3.38
N PHE A 207 15.76 11.75 -3.31
CA PHE A 207 17.19 11.94 -3.47
C PHE A 207 18.03 11.19 -2.42
N VAL A 208 17.68 11.27 -1.13
CA VAL A 208 18.41 10.54 -0.09
C VAL A 208 18.29 9.03 -0.28
N ASN A 209 17.10 8.53 -0.65
CA ASN A 209 16.91 7.11 -0.95
C ASN A 209 17.80 6.65 -2.11
N LEU A 210 17.85 7.43 -3.20
CA LEU A 210 18.70 7.16 -4.36
C LEU A 210 20.19 7.20 -4.02
N LEU A 211 20.62 8.14 -3.19
CA LEU A 211 22.02 8.24 -2.76
C LEU A 211 22.44 7.04 -1.91
N THR A 212 21.60 6.65 -0.95
CA THR A 212 21.84 5.48 -0.11
C THR A 212 21.90 4.21 -0.96
N ALA A 213 20.98 4.08 -1.91
CA ALA A 213 20.93 2.99 -2.86
C ALA A 213 22.22 2.87 -3.70
N ALA A 214 22.66 3.99 -4.25
CA ALA A 214 23.89 4.05 -5.05
C ALA A 214 25.14 3.72 -4.24
N ARG A 215 25.22 4.16 -2.97
CA ARG A 215 26.38 3.92 -2.10
C ARG A 215 26.51 2.47 -1.66
N LYS A 216 25.39 1.83 -1.31
CA LYS A 216 25.41 0.44 -0.81
C LYS A 216 25.54 -0.59 -1.94
N ARG A 217 25.58 -0.17 -3.21
CA ARG A 217 25.67 -1.04 -4.41
C ARG A 217 24.66 -2.17 -4.44
N THR A 218 23.58 -2.01 -3.70
CA THR A 218 22.40 -2.83 -3.83
C THR A 218 21.86 -2.61 -5.24
N TRP A 219 21.48 -3.69 -5.93
CA TRP A 219 20.84 -3.66 -7.24
C TRP A 219 19.42 -3.09 -7.15
N LEU A 220 19.26 -1.97 -6.45
CA LEU A 220 18.07 -1.16 -6.44
C LEU A 220 17.97 -0.60 -7.87
N LEU A 221 17.18 -1.29 -8.67
CA LEU A 221 17.01 -1.04 -10.09
C LEU A 221 16.64 0.45 -10.32
N PRO A 222 17.03 1.05 -11.47
CA PRO A 222 16.73 2.45 -11.81
C PRO A 222 15.22 2.80 -11.85
N ALA A 223 14.34 1.81 -11.71
CA ALA A 223 12.89 1.98 -11.65
C ALA A 223 12.41 2.13 -10.19
N HIS A 224 12.92 3.13 -9.48
CA HIS A 224 12.42 3.45 -8.13
C HIS A 224 11.00 4.00 -8.22
N VAL A 225 9.99 3.16 -8.01
CA VAL A 225 8.61 3.63 -7.82
C VAL A 225 8.45 4.05 -6.37
N LEU A 226 9.00 5.21 -6.00
CA LEU A 226 8.64 5.83 -4.72
C LEU A 226 7.18 6.27 -4.81
N ARG A 227 6.26 5.49 -4.27
CA ARG A 227 4.84 5.84 -4.30
C ARG A 227 4.56 6.87 -3.22
N ASN A 228 4.33 8.12 -3.63
CA ASN A 228 3.91 9.19 -2.72
C ASN A 228 2.45 8.98 -2.32
N ARG A 229 2.18 8.84 -1.03
CA ARG A 229 0.82 8.68 -0.50
C ARG A 229 0.47 9.75 0.53
N LEU A 230 1.29 10.80 0.67
CA LEU A 230 1.04 11.86 1.66
C LEU A 230 -0.33 12.56 1.45
N ALA A 231 -0.82 12.60 0.22
CA ALA A 231 -2.08 13.23 -0.12
C ALA A 231 -3.32 12.38 0.20
N SER A 232 -3.19 11.08 0.50
CA SER A 232 -4.35 10.20 0.73
C SER A 232 -5.04 10.45 2.08
N ARG A 233 -4.30 10.93 3.09
CA ARG A 233 -4.82 11.35 4.42
C ARG A 233 -5.84 10.37 5.04
N PRO A 234 -5.53 9.06 5.13
CA PRO A 234 -6.46 8.06 5.62
C PRO A 234 -6.88 8.31 7.07
N THR A 235 -5.99 8.85 7.91
CA THR A 235 -6.27 9.23 9.31
C THR A 235 -7.26 10.38 9.47
N GLN A 236 -7.64 11.05 8.38
CA GLN A 236 -8.67 12.09 8.40
C GLN A 236 -10.07 11.56 8.05
N ALA A 237 -10.19 10.32 7.56
CA ALA A 237 -11.46 9.71 7.20
C ALA A 237 -12.30 9.46 8.46
N ASP A 238 -13.35 10.25 8.67
CA ASP A 238 -14.20 10.17 9.85
C ASP A 238 -15.43 9.32 9.56
N PHE A 239 -15.51 8.13 10.16
CA PHE A 239 -16.64 7.21 9.99
C PHE A 239 -17.85 7.59 10.87
N GLY A 240 -17.77 8.70 11.61
CA GLY A 240 -18.78 9.18 12.55
C GLY A 240 -18.68 8.54 13.93
N PHE A 241 -18.21 7.30 14.02
CA PHE A 241 -17.90 6.63 15.28
C PHE A 241 -16.41 6.67 15.65
N ALA A 242 -15.51 6.80 14.65
CA ALA A 242 -14.06 6.87 14.86
C ALA A 242 -13.33 7.38 13.61
N LYS A 243 -12.07 7.77 13.80
CA LYS A 243 -11.08 8.05 12.74
C LYS A 243 -9.94 7.03 12.80
N PRO A 244 -9.32 6.67 11.66
CA PRO A 244 -8.12 5.84 11.63
C PRO A 244 -7.01 6.43 12.47
N TYR A 245 -6.52 5.65 13.42
CA TYR A 245 -5.41 5.97 14.29
C TYR A 245 -4.07 5.74 13.59
N ALA A 246 -3.98 4.63 12.85
CA ALA A 246 -2.82 4.24 12.06
C ALA A 246 -3.25 3.65 10.71
N PHE A 247 -2.32 3.69 9.75
CA PHE A 247 -2.52 3.20 8.39
C PHE A 247 -1.26 2.50 7.87
N HIS A 248 -1.39 1.21 7.55
CA HIS A 248 -0.28 0.42 7.02
C HIS A 248 -0.73 -0.47 5.86
N PHE A 249 0.24 -0.88 5.07
CA PHE A 249 0.07 -1.93 4.08
C PHE A 249 0.39 -3.26 4.72
N HIS A 250 -0.49 -4.23 4.55
CA HIS A 250 -0.18 -5.59 4.96
C HIS A 250 0.38 -6.37 3.76
N PHE A 251 1.71 -6.38 3.65
CA PHE A 251 2.45 -7.08 2.60
C PHE A 251 2.93 -8.45 3.08
N ASP A 252 2.76 -9.49 2.27
CA ASP A 252 3.38 -10.82 2.45
C ASP A 252 4.55 -11.08 1.49
N THR A 253 4.79 -10.14 0.58
CA THR A 253 5.88 -10.15 -0.38
C THR A 253 6.63 -8.83 -0.33
N ALA A 254 7.95 -8.91 -0.40
CA ALA A 254 8.83 -7.76 -0.54
C ALA A 254 9.43 -7.79 -1.95
N SER A 255 9.41 -6.64 -2.61
CA SER A 255 9.99 -6.48 -3.94
C SER A 255 11.15 -5.52 -3.82
N ALA A 256 12.38 -6.04 -3.92
CA ALA A 256 13.61 -5.28 -3.87
C ALA A 256 13.49 -3.91 -4.56
N GLY A 257 13.77 -2.85 -3.80
CA GLY A 257 13.79 -1.47 -4.26
C GLY A 257 12.45 -0.78 -4.40
N LEU A 258 11.37 -1.42 -3.98
CA LEU A 258 10.12 -0.73 -3.73
C LEU A 258 10.22 0.08 -2.42
N ALA A 259 9.82 1.34 -2.49
CA ALA A 259 9.70 2.21 -1.33
C ALA A 259 8.32 2.88 -1.32
N VAL A 260 7.72 2.99 -0.15
CA VAL A 260 6.39 3.55 0.06
C VAL A 260 6.47 4.60 1.16
N VAL A 261 5.97 5.80 0.86
CA VAL A 261 5.84 6.87 1.87
C VAL A 261 4.44 6.80 2.45
N LEU A 262 4.36 6.54 3.75
CA LEU A 262 3.11 6.58 4.51
C LEU A 262 2.83 8.01 4.99
N PRO A 263 1.56 8.45 5.01
CA PRO A 263 1.17 9.72 5.58
C PRO A 263 1.50 9.77 7.08
N ALA A 264 1.76 10.98 7.59
CA ALA A 264 1.97 11.17 9.01
C ALA A 264 0.71 10.80 9.81
N ARG A 265 0.92 10.24 11.00
CA ARG A 265 -0.17 10.06 11.97
C ARG A 265 -0.63 11.42 12.49
N THR A 266 -1.85 11.45 13.01
CA THR A 266 -2.49 12.71 13.45
C THR A 266 -3.16 12.55 14.80
N GLY A 267 -3.23 13.62 15.57
CA GLY A 267 -3.92 13.64 16.87
C GLY A 267 -3.18 12.79 17.89
N GLU A 268 -3.94 12.03 18.69
CA GLU A 268 -3.39 11.18 19.76
C GLU A 268 -2.46 10.07 19.22
N GLY A 269 -2.66 9.64 17.97
CA GLY A 269 -1.82 8.62 17.32
C GLY A 269 -0.46 9.08 16.83
N ALA A 270 -0.09 10.35 17.04
CA ALA A 270 1.18 10.91 16.65
C ALA A 270 2.20 10.84 17.82
N PRO A 271 3.06 9.80 17.91
CA PRO A 271 4.00 9.66 19.04
C PRO A 271 5.02 10.80 19.13
N ALA A 272 5.37 11.45 18.01
CA ALA A 272 6.22 12.65 18.03
C ALA A 272 5.43 13.97 18.08
N GLY A 273 4.12 13.92 18.32
CA GLY A 273 3.24 15.08 18.46
C GLY A 273 3.32 16.04 17.26
N GLU A 274 3.64 17.30 17.52
CA GLU A 274 3.76 18.32 16.46
C GLU A 274 4.89 18.03 15.45
N ASP A 275 5.93 17.29 15.85
CA ASP A 275 7.03 16.89 14.96
C ASP A 275 6.77 15.57 14.23
N GLU A 276 5.60 14.93 14.44
CA GLU A 276 5.21 13.69 13.77
C GLU A 276 5.27 13.87 12.27
N GLY A 277 6.13 13.06 11.65
CA GLY A 277 6.36 13.09 10.24
C GLY A 277 5.77 11.87 9.54
N SER A 278 6.13 11.73 8.29
CA SER A 278 5.75 10.55 7.50
C SER A 278 6.62 9.37 7.86
N GLU A 279 6.13 8.18 7.56
CA GLU A 279 6.95 6.97 7.60
C GLU A 279 7.36 6.56 6.18
N LEU A 280 8.48 5.87 6.09
CA LEU A 280 9.06 5.34 4.86
C LEU A 280 9.24 3.84 5.05
N CYS A 281 8.48 3.07 4.28
CA CYS A 281 8.58 1.62 4.23
C CYS A 281 9.40 1.22 3.00
N ILE A 282 10.52 0.51 3.18
CA ILE A 282 11.46 0.15 2.10
C ILE A 282 11.65 -1.35 2.07
N ALA A 283 11.44 -1.97 0.92
CA ALA A 283 11.82 -3.35 0.69
C ALA A 283 13.35 -3.44 0.50
N PHE A 284 14.00 -4.21 1.35
CA PHE A 284 15.46 -4.28 1.45
C PHE A 284 15.92 -5.71 1.77
N GLU A 285 17.06 -6.11 1.21
CA GLU A 285 17.61 -7.45 1.43
C GLU A 285 17.95 -7.66 2.91
N LYS A 286 17.51 -8.80 3.47
CA LYS A 286 17.61 -9.07 4.90
C LYS A 286 19.05 -9.08 5.41
N GLU A 287 19.98 -9.63 4.62
CA GLU A 287 21.38 -9.81 5.01
C GLU A 287 22.16 -8.50 5.19
N ILE A 288 21.75 -7.43 4.49
CA ILE A 288 22.41 -6.11 4.53
C ILE A 288 21.56 -5.04 5.23
N ALA A 289 20.35 -5.38 5.69
CA ALA A 289 19.48 -4.43 6.37
C ALA A 289 20.14 -3.78 7.60
N LYS A 290 20.95 -4.55 8.34
CA LYS A 290 21.70 -4.04 9.50
C LYS A 290 22.63 -2.88 9.11
N ASP A 291 23.29 -2.98 7.97
CA ASP A 291 24.22 -1.96 7.48
C ASP A 291 23.52 -0.64 7.12
N LEU A 292 22.24 -0.71 6.73
CA LEU A 292 21.41 0.48 6.50
C LEU A 292 20.91 1.06 7.83
N ILE A 293 20.43 0.20 8.73
CA ILE A 293 19.90 0.61 10.05
C ILE A 293 20.98 1.27 10.89
N GLU A 294 22.23 0.81 10.81
CA GLU A 294 23.37 1.33 11.57
C GLU A 294 24.11 2.48 10.87
N ASP A 295 23.75 2.81 9.62
CA ASP A 295 24.38 3.87 8.85
C ASP A 295 24.18 5.24 9.50
N LEU A 296 25.28 5.92 9.84
CA LEU A 296 25.24 7.19 10.57
C LEU A 296 24.59 8.33 9.77
N GLU A 297 24.74 8.34 8.45
CA GLU A 297 24.14 9.36 7.59
C GLU A 297 22.65 9.11 7.43
N TRP A 298 22.24 7.83 7.33
CA TRP A 298 20.83 7.44 7.34
C TRP A 298 20.15 7.81 8.66
N LYS A 299 20.72 7.40 9.80
CA LYS A 299 20.21 7.67 11.15
C LYS A 299 20.09 9.15 11.48
N LYS A 300 20.87 10.01 10.81
CA LYS A 300 20.76 11.46 10.94
C LYS A 300 19.34 11.93 10.62
N TYR A 301 18.70 11.34 9.61
CA TYR A 301 17.38 11.76 9.13
C TYR A 301 16.26 10.77 9.45
N PHE A 302 16.54 9.47 9.42
CA PHE A 302 15.54 8.41 9.55
C PHE A 302 15.67 7.69 10.90
N GLU A 303 14.55 7.49 11.56
CA GLU A 303 14.43 6.76 12.82
C GLU A 303 13.86 5.38 12.52
N PHE A 304 14.60 4.32 12.83
CA PHE A 304 14.13 2.96 12.59
C PHE A 304 12.95 2.63 13.51
N SER A 305 11.80 2.27 12.93
CA SER A 305 10.57 1.94 13.64
C SER A 305 10.35 0.43 13.76
N GLY A 306 10.93 -0.38 12.87
CA GLY A 306 10.82 -1.84 12.93
C GLY A 306 10.84 -2.51 11.56
N VAL A 307 10.58 -3.82 11.57
CA VAL A 307 10.35 -4.63 10.36
C VAL A 307 8.85 -4.73 10.15
N ASP A 308 8.37 -4.24 9.01
CA ASP A 308 6.93 -4.20 8.69
C ASP A 308 6.42 -5.55 8.19
N SER A 309 7.21 -6.27 7.40
CA SER A 309 6.99 -7.68 7.05
C SER A 309 8.25 -8.29 6.44
N GLU A 310 8.29 -9.62 6.36
CA GLU A 310 9.35 -10.37 5.68
C GLU A 310 8.76 -11.10 4.49
N GLU A 311 9.53 -11.22 3.41
CA GLU A 311 9.14 -12.09 2.31
C GLU A 311 9.00 -13.53 2.83
N ARG A 312 7.83 -14.13 2.59
CA ARG A 312 7.66 -15.56 2.83
C ARG A 312 8.57 -16.31 1.85
N GLU A 313 9.46 -17.18 2.34
CA GLU A 313 10.18 -18.11 1.47
C GLU A 313 9.16 -18.91 0.67
N SER A 314 9.02 -18.59 -0.62
CA SER A 314 8.16 -19.37 -1.48
C SER A 314 8.74 -20.78 -1.55
N GLN A 315 7.97 -21.79 -1.17
CA GLN A 315 8.25 -23.20 -1.47
C GLN A 315 8.12 -23.49 -2.98
N ASN A 316 8.57 -22.59 -3.85
CA ASN A 316 8.62 -22.79 -5.28
C ASN A 316 9.80 -23.72 -5.60
N THR A 317 9.60 -25.00 -5.34
CA THR A 317 10.34 -26.09 -6.01
C THR A 317 9.96 -26.10 -7.48
N PHE A 318 10.54 -25.21 -8.28
CA PHE A 318 10.64 -25.45 -9.72
C PHE A 318 11.90 -26.30 -9.98
N PRO A 319 11.82 -27.34 -10.82
CA PRO A 319 12.96 -28.23 -11.07
C PRO A 319 14.13 -27.44 -11.68
N LYS A 320 15.26 -27.46 -10.98
CA LYS A 320 16.55 -26.95 -11.45
C LYS A 320 17.05 -27.80 -12.63
N SER A 321 16.61 -27.53 -13.85
CA SER A 321 17.29 -28.05 -15.03
C SER A 321 16.95 -27.29 -16.30
N PHE A 322 17.80 -26.36 -16.70
CA PHE A 322 18.21 -26.19 -18.11
C PHE A 322 19.67 -25.66 -18.14
N PRO A 323 20.50 -26.12 -19.10
CA PRO A 323 21.93 -25.89 -19.10
C PRO A 323 22.32 -24.55 -19.73
N PRO A 324 23.54 -24.03 -19.45
CA PRO A 324 23.96 -22.73 -19.92
C PRO A 324 24.61 -22.82 -21.32
N SER A 325 24.09 -22.06 -22.28
CA SER A 325 24.92 -21.58 -23.40
C SER A 325 24.24 -20.39 -24.09
N LEU A 326 24.74 -19.17 -23.89
CA LEU A 326 25.52 -18.47 -24.91
C LEU A 326 25.95 -17.08 -24.38
N THR A 327 27.26 -16.91 -24.35
CA THR A 327 28.01 -15.66 -24.18
C THR A 327 27.70 -14.70 -25.33
N GLY A 328 27.56 -13.39 -25.06
CA GLY A 328 27.66 -12.39 -26.14
C GLY A 328 27.17 -10.97 -25.86
N PHE A 329 28.14 -10.08 -25.68
CA PHE A 329 28.15 -8.63 -25.97
C PHE A 329 27.46 -7.62 -25.04
N ILE A 330 28.34 -6.93 -24.30
CA ILE A 330 28.15 -5.59 -23.73
C ILE A 330 28.36 -4.55 -24.84
N ALA A 331 27.38 -3.68 -25.04
CA ALA A 331 27.61 -2.34 -25.57
C ALA A 331 26.59 -1.38 -24.91
N ALA A 332 27.08 -0.60 -23.95
CA ALA A 332 26.36 0.53 -23.40
C ALA A 332 26.34 1.65 -24.45
N SER A 333 25.16 2.24 -24.68
CA SER A 333 25.06 3.60 -25.20
C SER A 333 24.09 4.37 -24.31
N ILE A 334 24.62 5.38 -23.64
CA ILE A 334 23.90 6.40 -22.89
C ILE A 334 23.43 7.44 -23.90
N SER A 335 22.13 7.63 -24.03
CA SER A 335 21.58 8.91 -24.47
C SER A 335 20.09 9.03 -24.16
N SER A 336 19.72 10.24 -23.73
CA SER A 336 18.41 10.90 -23.74
C SER A 336 17.37 10.56 -22.67
N LEU A 337 17.09 11.58 -21.85
CA LEU A 337 15.80 11.86 -21.24
C LEU A 337 14.68 11.68 -22.27
N GLY A 338 13.65 10.94 -21.90
CA GLY A 338 12.41 10.81 -22.66
C GLY A 338 11.29 10.46 -21.71
N LEU A 339 10.25 11.29 -21.70
CA LEU A 339 8.96 11.05 -21.07
C LEU A 339 8.45 9.67 -21.51
N PHE A 340 8.30 8.71 -20.60
CA PHE A 340 7.64 7.43 -20.90
C PHE A 340 6.20 7.48 -20.40
N THR A 341 5.27 7.64 -21.34
CA THR A 341 3.86 7.29 -21.12
C THR A 341 3.74 5.78 -21.21
N CYS A 342 3.34 5.16 -20.09
CA CYS A 342 3.16 3.72 -19.99
C CYS A 342 1.72 3.35 -20.37
N THR A 343 1.54 2.72 -21.53
CA THR A 343 0.30 2.04 -21.91
C THR A 343 0.42 0.55 -21.60
N ARG A 344 -0.57 0.03 -20.86
CA ARG A 344 -0.80 -1.38 -20.43
C ARG A 344 0.12 -1.92 -19.30
N PRO A 345 -0.38 -2.02 -18.04
CA PRO A 345 0.33 -2.71 -16.98
C PRO A 345 0.20 -4.24 -17.17
N HIS A 346 1.32 -4.94 -17.19
CA HIS A 346 1.41 -6.37 -16.85
C HIS A 346 2.39 -6.51 -15.67
N GLY A 347 2.10 -5.78 -14.60
CA GLY A 347 2.43 -6.14 -13.24
C GLY A 347 1.08 -6.36 -12.57
N MET A 348 0.60 -7.61 -12.62
CA MET A 348 -0.73 -7.95 -12.11
C MET A 348 -0.62 -8.04 -10.60
N MET A 349 -1.30 -7.16 -9.87
CA MET A 349 -1.24 -7.12 -8.42
C MET A 349 -2.62 -6.81 -7.86
N TYR A 350 -3.01 -7.44 -6.75
CA TYR A 350 -3.95 -6.78 -5.84
C TYR A 350 -3.24 -5.55 -5.28
N ALA A 351 -3.99 -4.46 -5.09
CA ALA A 351 -3.52 -3.40 -4.21
C ALA A 351 -3.23 -3.99 -2.84
N PRO A 352 -2.17 -3.54 -2.17
CA PRO A 352 -1.89 -4.04 -0.84
C PRO A 352 -3.09 -3.82 0.06
N SER A 353 -3.41 -4.84 0.86
CA SER A 353 -4.46 -4.77 1.86
C SER A 353 -4.18 -3.56 2.75
N PHE A 354 -5.15 -2.66 2.80
CA PHE A 354 -5.03 -1.42 3.54
C PHE A 354 -5.57 -1.65 4.94
N SER A 355 -4.70 -1.63 5.95
CA SER A 355 -5.08 -1.77 7.34
C SER A 355 -5.32 -0.40 7.94
N ILE A 356 -6.54 -0.18 8.43
CA ILE A 356 -6.89 0.95 9.28
C ILE A 356 -7.09 0.42 10.69
N VAL A 357 -6.41 1.00 11.68
CA VAL A 357 -6.65 0.65 13.09
C VAL A 357 -7.41 1.80 13.74
N ASN A 358 -8.58 1.53 14.32
CA ASN A 358 -9.38 2.49 15.08
C ASN A 358 -9.37 2.10 16.57
N SER A 359 -9.29 3.08 17.45
CA SER A 359 -9.68 2.90 18.86
C SER A 359 -11.20 3.00 18.96
N CYS A 360 -11.84 2.08 19.68
CA CYS A 360 -13.28 2.11 19.94
C CYS A 360 -13.54 1.92 21.44
N ASP A 361 -14.40 2.76 22.02
CA ASP A 361 -14.90 2.56 23.38
C ASP A 361 -15.80 1.32 23.44
N ARG A 362 -15.56 0.42 24.41
CA ARG A 362 -16.36 -0.80 24.62
C ARG A 362 -17.85 -0.51 24.84
N SER A 363 -18.21 0.68 25.32
CA SER A 363 -19.60 1.11 25.49
C SER A 363 -20.40 1.17 24.18
N LEU A 364 -19.71 1.22 23.02
CA LEU A 364 -20.33 1.28 21.70
C LEU A 364 -20.90 -0.08 21.24
N TYR A 365 -20.36 -1.20 21.74
CA TYR A 365 -20.78 -2.55 21.33
C TYR A 365 -22.15 -2.99 21.86
N SER A 366 -22.64 -2.38 22.94
CA SER A 366 -23.95 -2.73 23.49
C SER A 366 -25.12 -2.22 22.64
N SER A 367 -24.88 -1.23 21.76
CA SER A 367 -25.93 -0.67 20.89
C SER A 367 -26.22 -1.50 19.64
N VAL A 368 -25.25 -2.30 19.18
CA VAL A 368 -25.36 -3.12 17.95
C VAL A 368 -25.91 -4.53 18.23
N ASN A 369 -25.93 -4.96 19.50
CA ASN A 369 -26.43 -6.26 19.94
C ASN A 369 -27.89 -6.25 20.43
N ALA A 370 -28.65 -5.18 20.19
CA ALA A 370 -30.09 -5.23 20.44
C ALA A 370 -30.71 -6.28 19.48
N PRO A 371 -31.35 -7.35 19.98
CA PRO A 371 -31.97 -8.32 19.11
C PRO A 371 -33.04 -7.61 18.29
N TYR A 372 -32.96 -7.77 16.97
CA TYR A 372 -33.99 -7.38 16.02
C TYR A 372 -35.26 -8.19 16.36
N GLN A 373 -36.07 -7.70 17.30
CA GLN A 373 -37.41 -8.22 17.54
C GLN A 373 -38.27 -7.64 16.43
N GLY A 374 -38.51 -8.46 15.42
CA GLY A 374 -39.43 -8.13 14.34
C GLY A 374 -40.83 -7.85 14.89
N SER A 375 -41.43 -6.78 14.38
CA SER A 375 -42.87 -6.53 14.36
C SER A 375 -43.32 -6.39 12.92
#